data_AF-A0AAU8M161-F1
#
_entry.id   AF-A0AAU8M161-F1
#
_cell.length_a   1.000
_cell.length_b   1.000
_cell.length_c   1.000
_cell.angle_alpha   90.00
_cell.angle_beta   90.00
_cell.angle_gamma   90.00
#
_symmetry.space_group_name_H-M   'P 1'
#
loop_
_entity.id
_entity.type
_entity.pdbx_description
1 polymer ?
#
loop_
_entity_poly.entity_id
_entity_poly.type
_entity_poly.pdbx_seq_one_letter_code
_entity_poly.pdbx_strand_id
1 'polypeptide(L)'
;MNKRSWRLVHRWAGLFLLGFVLFYCLTGLLLNHRKSFGYFQNRQTTSATIEVQSEDVLNDVVEKYKQLIGRDDDPTVIRLKPEGVVEFLYGSHGRTTYVIDTMQGLMTRIGKEEQQPWYWLNNLHKSSKVSSAWLVLTDCIAVLIIILALSGLVIFRYTRLDILLLACGGLVMLGGMLLS
;
A
#
# COMPACT_ATOMS: atom_id res chain seq x y z
N MET A 1 12.25 -31.70 -22.28
CA MET A 1 10.79 -31.52 -22.52
C MET A 1 10.54 -31.25 -23.99
N ASN A 2 9.55 -31.92 -24.61
CA ASN A 2 9.24 -31.72 -26.03
C ASN A 2 8.33 -30.47 -26.24
N LYS A 3 8.28 -29.95 -27.47
CA LYS A 3 7.45 -28.77 -27.83
C LYS A 3 5.97 -28.94 -27.49
N ARG A 4 5.47 -30.18 -27.45
CA ARG A 4 4.07 -30.50 -27.11
C ARG A 4 3.78 -30.27 -25.63
N SER A 5 4.65 -30.73 -24.73
CA SER A 5 4.54 -30.51 -23.29
C SER A 5 4.60 -29.01 -22.95
N TRP A 6 5.50 -28.26 -23.58
CA TRP A 6 5.58 -26.80 -23.39
C TRP A 6 4.29 -26.06 -23.76
N ARG A 7 3.63 -26.45 -24.85
CA ARG A 7 2.33 -25.86 -25.23
C ARG A 7 1.22 -26.17 -24.23
N LEU A 8 1.21 -27.39 -23.67
CA LEU A 8 0.23 -27.78 -22.66
C LEU A 8 0.45 -27.03 -21.34
N VAL A 9 1.70 -26.98 -20.86
CA VAL A 9 2.06 -26.24 -19.65
C VAL A 9 1.74 -24.77 -19.82
N HIS A 10 2.13 -24.15 -20.95
CA HIS A 10 1.84 -22.75 -21.20
C HIS A 10 0.34 -22.46 -21.23
N ARG A 11 -0.48 -23.33 -21.85
CA ARG A 11 -1.93 -23.19 -21.85
C ARG A 11 -2.53 -23.29 -20.44
N TRP A 12 -2.18 -24.34 -19.68
CA TRP A 12 -2.76 -24.56 -18.36
C TRP A 12 -2.30 -23.54 -17.33
N ALA A 13 -0.99 -23.27 -17.26
CA ALA A 13 -0.43 -22.23 -16.39
C ALA A 13 -0.96 -20.85 -16.80
N GLY A 14 -1.04 -20.57 -18.11
CA GLY A 14 -1.59 -19.33 -18.63
C GLY A 14 -3.03 -19.11 -18.20
N LEU A 15 -3.90 -20.12 -18.32
CA LEU A 15 -5.30 -20.02 -17.91
C LEU A 15 -5.48 -19.86 -16.40
N PHE A 16 -4.68 -20.57 -15.60
CA PHE A 16 -4.68 -20.41 -14.16
C PHE A 16 -4.25 -18.98 -13.77
N LEU A 17 -3.11 -18.52 -14.30
CA LEU A 17 -2.58 -17.18 -14.05
C LEU A 17 -3.47 -16.06 -14.60
N LEU A 18 -4.24 -16.32 -15.66
CA LEU A 18 -5.15 -15.35 -16.24
C LEU A 18 -6.18 -14.86 -15.22
N GLY A 19 -6.69 -15.75 -14.38
CA GLY A 19 -7.59 -15.39 -13.28
C GLY A 19 -6.95 -14.40 -12.30
N PHE A 20 -5.68 -14.64 -11.92
CA PHE A 20 -4.92 -13.73 -11.07
C PHE A 20 -4.72 -12.38 -11.74
N VAL A 21 -4.26 -12.38 -13.00
CA VAL A 21 -3.98 -11.15 -13.75
C VAL A 21 -5.24 -10.28 -13.87
N LEU A 22 -6.38 -10.88 -14.24
CA LEU A 22 -7.64 -10.15 -14.31
C LEU A 22 -8.05 -9.56 -12.95
N PHE A 23 -7.90 -10.33 -11.88
CA PHE A 23 -8.18 -9.87 -10.52
C PHE A 23 -7.27 -8.69 -10.10
N TYR A 24 -5.95 -8.78 -10.37
CA TYR A 24 -5.00 -7.72 -10.06
C TYR A 24 -5.24 -6.46 -10.91
N CYS A 25 -5.58 -6.60 -12.18
CA CYS A 25 -5.95 -5.44 -13.01
C CYS A 25 -7.20 -4.75 -12.46
N LEU A 26 -8.25 -5.51 -12.10
CA LEU A 26 -9.49 -4.94 -11.57
C LEU A 26 -9.27 -4.23 -10.22
N THR A 27 -8.61 -4.90 -9.28
CA THR A 27 -8.31 -4.32 -7.96
C THR A 27 -7.34 -3.14 -8.05
N GLY A 28 -6.37 -3.19 -8.96
CA GLY A 28 -5.45 -2.08 -9.25
C GLY A 28 -6.18 -0.83 -9.74
N LEU A 29 -7.09 -0.98 -10.71
CA LEU A 29 -7.94 0.11 -11.21
C LEU A 29 -8.77 0.72 -10.06
N LEU A 30 -9.43 -0.11 -9.25
CA LEU A 30 -10.20 0.37 -8.10
C LEU A 30 -9.32 1.12 -7.08
N LEU A 31 -8.10 0.62 -6.82
CA LEU A 31 -7.19 1.21 -5.85
C LEU A 31 -6.63 2.56 -6.31
N ASN A 32 -6.36 2.71 -7.61
CA ASN A 32 -5.91 3.97 -8.22
C ASN A 32 -6.96 5.08 -8.08
N HIS A 33 -8.25 4.72 -8.17
CA HIS A 33 -9.37 5.67 -8.07
C HIS A 33 -10.07 5.73 -6.70
N ARG A 34 -9.49 5.11 -5.67
CA ARG A 34 -10.13 4.99 -4.33
C ARG A 34 -10.61 6.32 -3.74
N LYS A 35 -9.91 7.42 -4.02
CA LYS A 35 -10.27 8.76 -3.52
C LYS A 35 -11.47 9.36 -4.25
N SER A 36 -11.61 9.08 -5.55
CA SER A 36 -12.65 9.66 -6.40
C SER A 36 -14.02 9.08 -6.09
N PHE A 37 -14.06 7.83 -5.65
CA PHE A 37 -15.31 7.10 -5.48
C PHE A 37 -15.65 6.71 -4.04
N GLY A 38 -14.77 7.02 -3.06
CA GLY A 38 -15.03 6.72 -1.65
C GLY A 38 -15.12 5.21 -1.34
N TYR A 39 -14.57 4.36 -2.21
CA TYR A 39 -14.50 2.93 -1.97
C TYR A 39 -13.47 2.61 -0.88
N PHE A 40 -13.65 1.49 -0.18
CA PHE A 40 -12.76 0.95 0.88
C PHE A 40 -12.69 1.72 2.20
N GLN A 41 -12.86 3.05 2.23
CA GLN A 41 -12.85 3.83 3.48
C GLN A 41 -13.91 4.94 3.46
N ASN A 42 -14.82 4.91 4.44
CA ASN A 42 -15.70 6.03 4.74
C ASN A 42 -15.00 6.94 5.76
N ARG A 43 -14.66 8.17 5.35
CA ARG A 43 -14.05 9.15 6.25
C ARG A 43 -15.17 9.96 6.91
N GLN A 44 -15.51 9.60 8.14
CA GLN A 44 -16.34 10.44 9.00
C GLN A 44 -15.43 11.38 9.79
N THR A 45 -15.54 12.68 9.51
CA THR A 45 -14.85 13.71 10.29
C THR A 45 -15.81 14.19 11.37
N THR A 46 -15.62 13.70 12.59
CA THR A 46 -16.35 14.21 13.75
C THR A 46 -15.54 15.33 14.37
N SER A 47 -16.03 16.57 14.25
CA SER A 47 -15.47 17.70 14.96
C SER A 47 -16.19 17.83 16.31
N ALA A 48 -15.45 17.69 17.41
CA ALA A 48 -15.93 17.98 18.75
C ALA A 48 -15.31 19.30 19.23
N THR A 49 -16.12 20.18 19.80
CA THR A 49 -15.60 21.36 20.50
C THR A 49 -15.03 20.91 21.83
N ILE A 50 -13.72 21.03 21.98
CA ILE A 50 -13.03 20.81 23.25
C ILE A 50 -12.82 22.15 23.95
N GLU A 51 -12.88 22.14 25.27
CA GLU A 51 -12.50 23.30 26.07
C GLU A 51 -11.01 23.57 25.87
N VAL A 52 -10.67 24.78 25.42
CA VAL A 52 -9.29 25.20 25.21
C VAL A 52 -8.65 25.36 26.58
N GLN A 53 -7.88 24.36 27.02
CA GLN A 53 -7.12 24.47 28.26
C GLN A 53 -6.08 25.58 28.09
N SER A 54 -6.04 26.50 29.06
CA SER A 54 -5.42 27.82 28.98
C SER A 54 -3.90 27.84 29.17
N GLU A 55 -3.23 26.69 29.09
CA GLU A 55 -1.79 26.63 29.30
C GLU A 55 -1.18 25.67 28.31
N ASP A 56 -0.21 26.17 27.56
CA ASP A 56 0.49 25.53 26.46
C ASP A 56 1.45 24.44 26.97
N VAL A 57 1.03 23.67 27.99
CA VAL A 57 1.80 22.58 28.61
C VAL A 57 2.30 21.61 27.55
N LEU A 58 1.49 21.36 26.51
CA LEU A 58 1.91 20.53 25.38
C LEU A 58 3.05 21.18 24.59
N ASN A 59 2.97 22.49 24.31
CA ASN A 59 4.02 23.20 23.59
C ASN A 59 5.31 23.28 24.42
N ASP A 60 5.22 23.51 25.73
CA ASP A 60 6.38 23.48 26.64
C ASP A 60 7.04 22.10 26.68
N VAL A 61 6.24 21.04 26.73
CA VAL A 61 6.73 19.66 26.70
C VAL A 61 7.40 19.35 25.36
N VAL A 62 6.79 19.75 24.24
CA VAL A 62 7.35 19.58 22.90
C VAL A 62 8.68 20.34 22.78
N GLU A 63 8.73 21.58 23.27
CA GLU A 63 9.93 22.42 23.21
C GLU A 63 11.06 21.85 24.08
N LYS A 64 10.75 21.33 25.27
CA LYS A 64 11.71 20.61 26.11
C LYS A 64 12.29 19.38 25.40
N TYR A 65 11.44 18.59 24.73
CA TYR A 65 11.91 17.43 23.98
C TYR A 65 12.70 17.83 22.73
N LYS A 66 12.33 18.90 22.04
CA LYS A 66 13.10 19.49 20.93
C LYS A 66 14.53 19.85 21.36
N GLN A 67 14.66 20.51 22.52
CA GLN A 67 15.96 20.82 23.11
C GLN A 67 16.77 19.57 23.46
N LEU A 68 16.15 18.54 24.05
CA LEU A 68 16.82 17.25 24.34
C LEU A 68 17.27 16.52 23.07
N ILE A 69 16.47 16.58 22.01
CA ILE A 69 16.77 15.98 20.71
C ILE A 69 17.84 16.79 19.95
N GLY A 70 18.02 18.07 20.30
CA GLY A 70 18.90 19.00 19.59
C GLY A 70 18.33 19.43 18.24
N ARG A 71 17.01 19.65 18.15
CA ARG A 71 16.30 20.08 16.94
C ARG A 71 15.45 21.31 17.22
N ASP A 72 15.35 22.18 16.23
CA ASP A 72 14.55 23.42 16.29
C ASP A 72 13.26 23.32 15.45
N ASP A 73 13.17 22.32 14.56
CA ASP A 73 11.97 22.05 13.78
C ASP A 73 10.92 21.27 14.58
N ASP A 74 9.65 21.43 14.18
CA ASP A 74 8.53 20.74 14.82
C ASP A 74 8.31 19.34 14.24
N PRO A 75 7.90 18.37 15.08
CA PRO A 75 7.59 17.02 14.63
C PRO A 75 6.37 17.01 13.70
N THR A 76 6.42 16.18 12.65
CA THR A 76 5.28 15.97 11.75
C THR A 76 4.15 15.18 12.42
N VAL A 77 4.51 14.22 13.28
CA VAL A 77 3.56 13.41 14.04
C VAL A 77 4.15 13.14 15.42
N ILE A 78 3.32 13.28 16.45
CA ILE A 78 3.62 12.85 17.82
C ILE A 78 2.74 11.64 18.13
N ARG A 79 3.33 10.56 18.65
CA ARG A 79 2.58 9.38 19.11
C ARG A 79 2.86 9.13 20.58
N LEU A 80 1.80 9.02 21.35
CA LEU A 80 1.83 8.67 22.77
C LEU A 80 1.43 7.20 22.90
N LYS A 81 2.30 6.37 23.49
CA LYS A 81 2.01 4.96 23.77
C LYS A 81 1.73 4.76 25.26
N PRO A 82 0.91 3.75 25.63
CA PRO A 82 0.48 3.54 27.02
C PRO A 82 1.63 3.29 28.02
N GLU A 83 2.79 2.79 27.57
CA GLU A 83 3.93 2.49 28.44
C GLU A 83 4.83 3.70 28.76
N GLY A 84 4.36 4.94 28.56
CA GLY A 84 5.17 6.14 28.75
C GLY A 84 6.20 6.36 27.63
N VAL A 85 6.01 5.70 26.48
CA VAL A 85 6.85 5.89 25.28
C VAL A 85 6.26 7.00 24.41
N VAL A 86 7.08 7.98 24.08
CA VAL A 86 6.73 9.10 23.20
C VAL A 86 7.56 9.00 21.92
N GLU A 87 6.88 8.97 20.76
CA GLU A 87 7.54 8.98 19.45
C GLU A 87 7.36 10.32 18.76
N PHE A 88 8.47 10.98 18.43
CA PHE A 88 8.51 12.17 17.60
C PHE A 88 8.97 11.82 16.19
N LEU A 89 8.06 11.91 15.21
CA LEU A 89 8.34 11.58 13.82
C LEU A 89 8.63 12.86 13.02
N TYR A 90 9.82 12.92 12.44
CA TYR A 90 10.31 14.02 11.63
C TYR A 90 10.44 13.64 10.15
N GLY A 91 10.10 14.61 9.30
CA GLY A 91 10.13 14.48 7.86
C GLY A 91 9.02 13.59 7.29
N SER A 92 8.94 13.56 5.96
CA SER A 92 7.90 12.83 5.23
C SER A 92 7.92 11.34 5.57
N HIS A 93 6.82 10.82 6.16
CA HIS A 93 6.68 9.42 6.62
C HIS A 93 7.58 9.01 7.80
N GLY A 94 8.03 9.99 8.60
CA GLY A 94 8.89 9.73 9.76
C GLY A 94 10.23 9.16 9.34
N ARG A 95 10.92 9.83 8.40
CA ARG A 95 12.28 9.45 7.97
C ARG A 95 13.23 9.42 9.15
N THR A 96 13.02 10.29 10.13
CA THR A 96 13.69 10.22 11.43
C THR A 96 12.62 10.09 12.50
N THR A 97 12.76 9.12 13.40
CA THR A 97 11.87 8.96 14.54
C THR A 97 12.71 8.97 15.80
N TYR A 98 12.38 9.84 16.76
CA TYR A 98 12.96 9.80 18.09
C TYR A 98 11.96 9.12 19.01
N VAL A 99 12.37 8.00 19.59
CA VAL A 99 11.57 7.22 20.56
C VAL A 99 12.15 7.50 21.93
N ILE A 100 11.35 8.10 22.80
CA ILE A 100 11.74 8.48 24.15
C ILE A 100 10.94 7.61 25.12
N ASP A 101 11.63 6.77 25.85
CA ASP A 101 11.07 6.00 26.96
C ASP A 101 11.21 6.83 28.24
N THR A 102 10.09 7.34 28.76
CA THR A 102 10.10 8.21 29.95
C THR A 102 10.32 7.42 31.25
N MET A 103 10.11 6.11 31.25
CA MET A 103 10.28 5.24 32.41
C MET A 103 11.76 4.83 32.56
N GLN A 104 12.44 4.57 31.45
CA GLN A 104 13.85 4.20 31.42
C GLN A 104 14.80 5.38 31.21
N GLY A 105 14.29 6.54 30.79
CA GLY A 105 15.09 7.71 30.44
C GLY A 105 15.93 7.51 29.17
N LEU A 106 15.52 6.60 28.30
CA LEU A 106 16.29 6.20 27.12
C LEU A 106 15.70 6.84 25.85
N MET A 107 16.55 7.52 25.08
CA MET A 107 16.20 8.03 23.75
C MET A 107 16.84 7.15 22.67
N THR A 108 16.02 6.66 21.74
CA THR A 108 16.48 5.96 20.54
C THR A 108 16.14 6.77 19.28
N ARG A 109 17.15 7.04 18.45
CA ARG A 109 16.94 7.64 17.13
C ARG A 109 16.88 6.55 16.06
N ILE A 110 15.76 6.48 15.35
CA ILE A 110 15.53 5.57 14.23
C ILE A 110 15.56 6.39 12.94
N GLY A 111 16.60 6.17 12.11
CA GLY A 111 16.69 6.71 10.75
C GLY A 111 16.18 5.70 9.72
N LYS A 112 15.31 6.13 8.81
CA LYS A 112 14.89 5.36 7.64
C LYS A 112 15.59 5.90 6.42
N GLU A 113 16.50 5.10 5.87
CA GLU A 113 17.17 5.39 4.61
C GLU A 113 16.66 4.48 3.50
N GLU A 114 16.60 5.04 2.31
CA GLU A 114 16.14 4.35 1.11
C GLU A 114 17.30 3.55 0.52
N GLN A 115 17.13 2.24 0.36
CA GLN A 115 18.19 1.36 -0.12
C GLN A 115 18.47 1.58 -1.63
N GLN A 116 19.62 2.15 -1.95
CA GLN A 116 20.08 2.38 -3.31
C GLN A 116 20.79 1.13 -3.89
N PRO A 117 20.76 0.90 -5.21
CA PRO A 117 20.15 1.73 -6.26
C PRO A 117 18.69 1.37 -6.55
N TRP A 118 18.12 0.37 -5.87
CA TRP A 118 16.85 -0.25 -6.30
C TRP A 118 15.58 0.39 -5.71
N TYR A 119 15.73 1.37 -4.82
CA TYR A 119 14.58 2.01 -4.17
C TYR A 119 13.52 2.53 -5.16
N TRP A 120 13.93 3.01 -6.33
CA TRP A 120 12.99 3.52 -7.34
C TRP A 120 12.01 2.44 -7.83
N LEU A 121 12.35 1.14 -7.79
CA LEU A 121 11.42 0.08 -8.16
C LEU A 121 10.20 0.03 -7.24
N ASN A 122 10.36 0.41 -5.98
CA ASN A 122 9.24 0.51 -5.04
C ASN A 122 8.19 1.53 -5.51
N ASN A 123 8.61 2.55 -6.28
CA ASN A 123 7.69 3.55 -6.80
C ASN A 123 6.88 3.05 -8.01
N LEU A 124 7.35 2.01 -8.72
CA LEU A 124 6.63 1.45 -9.87
C LEU A 124 5.30 0.77 -9.47
N HIS A 125 5.25 0.18 -8.28
CA HIS A 125 4.07 -0.57 -7.80
C HIS A 125 3.20 0.23 -6.81
N LYS A 126 3.58 1.47 -6.47
CA LYS A 126 2.79 2.31 -5.57
C LYS A 126 1.60 2.93 -6.30
N SER A 127 0.40 2.73 -5.76
CA SER A 127 -0.83 3.42 -6.17
C SER A 127 -1.07 4.76 -5.44
N SER A 128 -0.15 5.20 -4.57
CA SER A 128 -0.34 6.39 -3.73
C SER A 128 0.81 7.37 -3.83
N LYS A 129 0.50 8.67 -3.87
CA LYS A 129 1.46 9.78 -3.99
C LYS A 129 2.30 9.75 -5.28
N VAL A 130 1.76 9.17 -6.35
CA VAL A 130 2.30 9.19 -7.72
C VAL A 130 1.61 10.27 -8.55
N SER A 131 2.26 10.72 -9.62
CA SER A 131 1.72 11.75 -10.52
C SER A 131 0.46 11.25 -11.23
N SER A 132 -0.43 12.17 -11.61
CA SER A 132 -1.65 11.82 -12.35
C SER A 132 -1.35 11.13 -13.68
N ALA A 133 -0.25 11.50 -14.36
CA ALA A 133 0.17 10.86 -15.60
C ALA A 133 0.53 9.38 -15.41
N TRP A 134 1.18 9.03 -14.28
CA TRP A 134 1.49 7.64 -13.96
C TRP A 134 0.23 6.82 -13.72
N LEU A 135 -0.74 7.37 -12.97
CA LEU A 135 -2.03 6.71 -12.75
C LEU A 135 -2.73 6.39 -14.08
N VAL A 136 -2.84 7.37 -14.98
CA VAL A 136 -3.45 7.18 -16.31
C VAL A 136 -2.70 6.13 -17.11
N LEU A 137 -1.36 6.15 -17.12
CA LEU A 137 -0.56 5.15 -17.82
C LEU A 137 -0.83 3.74 -17.28
N THR A 138 -0.81 3.57 -15.95
CA THR A 138 -1.06 2.27 -15.33
C THR A 138 -2.48 1.76 -15.58
N ASP A 139 -3.48 2.65 -15.60
CA ASP A 139 -4.86 2.29 -15.92
C ASP A 139 -4.99 1.85 -17.38
N CYS A 140 -4.38 2.57 -18.32
CA CYS A 140 -4.35 2.18 -19.73
C CYS A 140 -3.72 0.80 -19.92
N ILE A 141 -2.60 0.52 -19.25
CA ILE A 141 -1.94 -0.79 -19.29
C ILE A 141 -2.86 -1.87 -18.71
N ALA A 142 -3.51 -1.62 -17.57
CA ALA A 142 -4.45 -2.57 -16.96
C ALA A 142 -5.63 -2.88 -17.90
N VAL A 143 -6.22 -1.86 -18.53
CA VAL A 143 -7.30 -2.03 -19.51
C VAL A 143 -6.83 -2.81 -20.73
N LEU A 144 -5.63 -2.52 -21.26
CA LEU A 144 -5.05 -3.27 -22.38
C LEU A 144 -4.82 -4.74 -22.02
N ILE A 145 -4.34 -5.03 -20.82
CA ILE A 145 -4.16 -6.41 -20.34
C ILE A 145 -5.51 -7.12 -20.23
N ILE A 146 -6.55 -6.46 -19.72
CA ILE A 146 -7.91 -7.02 -19.65
C ILE A 146 -8.43 -7.32 -21.06
N ILE A 147 -8.30 -6.39 -22.01
CA ILE A 147 -8.73 -6.59 -23.40
C ILE A 147 -7.96 -7.77 -24.03
N LEU A 148 -6.64 -7.84 -23.83
CA LEU A 148 -5.82 -8.94 -24.32
C LEU A 148 -6.22 -10.29 -23.70
N ALA A 149 -6.48 -10.30 -22.40
CA ALA A 149 -6.95 -11.48 -21.68
C ALA A 149 -8.31 -11.97 -22.19
N LEU A 150 -9.28 -11.05 -22.33
CA LEU A 150 -10.63 -11.37 -22.80
C LEU A 150 -10.65 -11.78 -24.27
N SER A 151 -9.87 -11.12 -25.14
CA SER A 151 -9.73 -11.52 -26.54
C SER A 151 -9.11 -12.91 -26.67
N GLY A 152 -8.10 -13.22 -25.86
CA GLY A 152 -7.57 -14.58 -25.72
C GLY A 152 -8.67 -15.57 -25.35
N LEU A 153 -9.55 -15.21 -24.40
CA LEU A 153 -10.73 -16.00 -23.99
C LEU A 153 -11.80 -16.20 -25.07
N VAL A 154 -11.81 -15.41 -26.13
CA VAL A 154 -12.77 -15.56 -27.24
C VAL A 154 -12.20 -16.41 -28.37
N ILE A 155 -10.89 -16.32 -28.62
CA ILE A 155 -10.25 -16.93 -29.80
C ILE A 155 -10.09 -18.45 -29.66
N PHE A 156 -9.83 -18.96 -28.45
CA PHE A 156 -9.55 -20.39 -28.27
C PHE A 156 -10.80 -21.20 -27.94
N ARG A 157 -10.77 -22.48 -28.32
CA ARG A 157 -11.80 -23.45 -27.95
C ARG A 157 -11.43 -24.11 -26.63
N TYR A 158 -12.27 -23.91 -25.62
CA TYR A 158 -12.04 -24.41 -24.26
C TYR A 158 -12.61 -25.80 -24.02
N THR A 159 -11.89 -26.56 -23.22
CA THR A 159 -12.35 -27.81 -22.61
C THR A 159 -12.81 -27.53 -21.18
N ARG A 160 -13.52 -28.49 -20.55
CA ARG A 160 -13.97 -28.36 -19.15
C ARG A 160 -12.82 -28.13 -18.17
N LEU A 161 -11.66 -28.73 -18.42
CA LEU A 161 -10.46 -28.55 -17.57
C LEU A 161 -9.90 -27.13 -17.66
N ASP A 162 -9.97 -26.49 -18.84
CA ASP A 162 -9.48 -25.12 -19.01
C ASP A 162 -10.33 -24.11 -18.22
N ILE A 163 -11.66 -24.29 -18.25
CA ILE A 163 -12.61 -23.47 -17.50
C ILE A 163 -12.40 -23.67 -16.00
N LEU A 164 -12.19 -24.92 -15.56
CA LEU A 164 -11.88 -25.23 -14.17
C LEU A 164 -10.58 -24.55 -13.71
N LEU A 165 -9.52 -24.57 -14.52
CA LEU A 165 -8.26 -23.91 -14.18
C LEU A 165 -8.39 -22.39 -14.06
N LEU A 166 -9.13 -21.77 -14.98
CA LEU A 166 -9.44 -20.33 -14.91
C LEU A 166 -10.23 -19.99 -13.64
N ALA A 167 -11.27 -20.78 -13.34
CA ALA A 167 -12.11 -20.60 -12.16
C ALA A 167 -11.31 -20.82 -10.87
N CYS A 168 -10.46 -21.85 -10.80
CA CYS A 168 -9.57 -22.10 -9.67
C CYS A 168 -8.62 -20.91 -9.43
N GLY A 169 -8.04 -20.34 -10.47
CA GLY A 169 -7.16 -19.17 -10.33
C GLY A 169 -7.89 -17.98 -9.68
N GLY A 170 -9.10 -17.67 -10.13
CA GLY A 170 -9.94 -16.63 -9.52
C GLY A 170 -10.39 -16.96 -8.10
N LEU A 171 -10.80 -18.20 -7.85
CA LEU A 171 -11.27 -18.67 -6.53
C LEU A 171 -10.16 -18.64 -5.47
N VAL A 172 -8.91 -18.93 -5.84
CA VAL A 172 -7.76 -18.81 -4.91
C VAL A 172 -7.61 -17.37 -4.43
N MET A 173 -7.77 -16.40 -5.33
CA MET A 173 -7.70 -14.97 -4.96
C MET A 173 -8.86 -14.56 -4.06
N LEU A 174 -10.08 -15.02 -4.35
CA LEU A 174 -11.25 -14.77 -3.50
C LEU A 174 -11.08 -15.42 -2.12
N GLY A 175 -10.60 -16.67 -2.06
CA GLY A 175 -10.31 -17.36 -0.80
C GLY A 175 -9.23 -16.65 0.01
N GLY A 176 -8.16 -16.19 -0.64
CA GLY A 176 -7.11 -15.39 0.00
C GLY A 176 -7.65 -14.08 0.58
N MET A 177 -8.54 -13.39 -0.14
CA MET A 177 -9.18 -12.16 0.33
C MET A 177 -10.09 -12.38 1.55
N LEU A 178 -10.75 -13.53 1.66
CA LEU A 178 -11.61 -13.84 2.80
C LEU A 178 -10.82 -14.26 4.06
N LEU A 179 -9.57 -14.69 3.89
CA LEU A 179 -8.71 -15.15 4.98
C LEU A 179 -7.77 -14.05 5.51
N SER A 180 -7.60 -12.95 4.77
CA SER A 180 -6.77 -11.79 5.12
C SER A 180 -7.53 -10.78 5.97
#